data_AF-A0A8J3Y3G6-F1
#
_entry.id   AF-A0A8J3Y3G6-F1
#
_cell.length_a   1.000
_cell.length_b   1.000
_cell.length_c   1.000
_cell.angle_alpha   90.00
_cell.angle_beta   90.00
_cell.angle_gamma   90.00
#
_symmetry.space_group_name_H-M   'P 1'
#
loop_
_entity.id
_entity.type
_entity.pdbx_description
1 polymer ?
#
loop_
_entity_poly.entity_id
_entity_poly.type
_entity_poly.pdbx_seq_one_letter_code
_entity_poly.pdbx_strand_id
1 'polypeptide(L)'
;MQIDWARLREAAIDAMRHAYAPYSDFPVGAAALVDDGRLVVGCNVENAGYGVTLCAECGVVSSLHATGGGRIVALSCVDARGEPLMPCGRCRQLLWEHGGPDCLIEAVPRPLRMEELLPHAFGREDLAEVANAGPSTAPEVPTRLARWRGRGTVFVHPDIQGGNQVWTGYWERAAGTTGPEAGEEVGILEEGPIWASAAEAVAWGRVRTPRVVVVDRDGVLSWAGEGETPEGIGARWTP
;
A
#
# COMPACT_ATOMS: atom_id res chain seq x y z
N MET A 1 7.99 30.06 -16.20
CA MET A 1 9.21 29.62 -16.91
C MET A 1 8.80 29.18 -18.32
N GLN A 2 9.46 29.65 -19.37
CA GLN A 2 9.17 29.20 -20.74
C GLN A 2 9.90 27.88 -21.00
N ILE A 3 9.16 26.85 -21.45
CA ILE A 3 9.72 25.52 -21.71
C ILE A 3 10.17 25.46 -23.17
N ASP A 4 11.45 25.19 -23.39
CA ASP A 4 12.02 24.85 -24.70
C ASP A 4 11.95 23.34 -24.91
N TRP A 5 10.86 22.88 -25.51
CA TRP A 5 10.62 21.46 -25.76
C TRP A 5 11.62 20.84 -26.73
N ALA A 6 12.11 21.60 -27.72
CA ALA A 6 13.08 21.10 -28.67
C ALA A 6 14.42 20.78 -27.99
N ARG A 7 14.91 21.70 -27.15
CA ARG A 7 16.12 21.49 -26.36
C ARG A 7 15.94 20.35 -25.34
N LEU A 8 14.78 20.25 -24.71
CA LEU A 8 14.50 19.18 -23.75
C LEU A 8 14.49 17.81 -24.43
N ARG A 9 13.87 17.71 -25.62
CA ARG A 9 13.84 16.49 -26.42
C ARG A 9 15.21 16.09 -26.94
N GLU A 10 16.03 17.04 -27.37
CA GLU A 10 17.42 16.78 -27.79
C GLU A 10 18.23 16.15 -26.64
N ALA A 11 18.10 16.67 -25.42
CA ALA A 11 18.74 16.08 -24.24
C ALA A 11 18.23 14.66 -23.93
N ALA A 12 16.94 14.38 -24.17
CA ALA A 12 16.38 13.04 -24.01
C ALA A 12 16.92 12.07 -25.08
N ILE A 13 17.06 12.52 -26.34
CA ILE A 13 17.65 11.74 -27.44
C ILE A 13 19.12 11.41 -27.13
N ASP A 14 19.88 12.36 -26.60
CA ASP A 14 21.28 12.11 -26.23
C ASP A 14 21.38 11.10 -25.09
N ALA A 15 20.54 11.21 -24.06
CA ALA A 15 20.48 10.24 -22.97
C ALA A 15 20.12 8.83 -23.47
N MET A 16 19.16 8.72 -24.39
CA MET A 16 18.73 7.45 -24.99
C MET A 16 19.89 6.64 -25.60
N ARG A 17 20.90 7.32 -26.17
CA ARG A 17 22.08 6.67 -26.78
C ARG A 17 22.91 5.87 -25.77
N HIS A 18 22.71 6.12 -24.47
CA HIS A 18 23.37 5.43 -23.37
C HIS A 18 22.52 4.30 -22.76
N ALA A 19 21.32 4.06 -23.29
CA ALA A 19 20.43 3.01 -22.81
C ALA A 19 21.11 1.63 -22.84
N TYR A 20 20.97 0.90 -21.73
CA TYR A 20 21.32 -0.51 -21.67
C TYR A 20 20.03 -1.31 -21.89
N ALA A 21 19.73 -1.65 -23.15
CA ALA A 21 18.50 -2.34 -23.54
C ALA A 21 18.74 -3.57 -24.45
N PRO A 22 19.64 -4.52 -24.09
CA PRO A 22 19.98 -5.64 -24.96
C PRO A 22 18.89 -6.73 -25.03
N TYR A 23 17.85 -6.67 -24.19
CA TYR A 23 16.83 -7.71 -24.13
C TYR A 23 15.59 -7.31 -24.93
N SER A 24 15.18 -6.03 -24.88
CA SER A 24 14.04 -5.54 -25.67
C SER A 24 14.42 -4.92 -27.01
N ASP A 25 15.69 -4.53 -27.20
CA ASP A 25 16.15 -3.67 -28.29
C ASP A 25 15.35 -2.36 -28.40
N PHE A 26 14.81 -1.88 -27.26
CA PHE A 26 13.98 -0.68 -27.16
C PHE A 26 14.65 0.38 -26.27
N PRO A 27 15.61 1.16 -26.80
CA PRO A 27 16.25 2.22 -26.05
C PRO A 27 15.27 3.39 -25.84
N VAL A 28 15.26 3.91 -24.61
CA VAL A 28 14.42 5.03 -24.18
C VAL A 28 15.31 6.03 -23.45
N GLY A 29 15.13 7.31 -23.75
CA GLY A 29 15.76 8.41 -23.03
C GLY A 29 14.75 9.40 -22.51
N ALA A 30 15.07 10.07 -21.41
CA ALA A 30 14.23 11.10 -20.83
C ALA A 30 15.08 12.26 -20.32
N ALA A 31 14.53 13.46 -20.40
CA ALA A 31 15.11 14.68 -19.86
C ALA A 31 14.04 15.53 -19.19
N ALA A 32 14.37 16.11 -18.04
CA ALA A 32 13.49 16.97 -17.28
C ALA A 32 14.12 18.34 -17.00
N LEU A 33 13.28 19.38 -17.12
CA LEU A 33 13.57 20.72 -16.65
C LEU A 33 13.16 20.83 -15.18
N VAL A 34 14.11 21.23 -14.34
CA VAL A 34 13.92 21.43 -12.90
C VAL A 34 13.55 22.90 -12.62
N ASP A 35 12.94 23.16 -11.47
CA ASP A 35 12.50 24.50 -11.03
C ASP A 35 13.63 25.53 -10.85
N ASP A 36 14.87 25.07 -10.68
CA ASP A 36 16.07 25.93 -10.69
C ASP A 36 16.65 26.17 -12.10
N GLY A 37 16.01 25.65 -13.15
CA GLY A 37 16.37 25.84 -14.55
C GLY A 37 17.39 24.83 -15.10
N ARG A 38 17.90 23.90 -14.29
CA ARG A 38 18.81 22.86 -14.80
C ARG A 38 18.06 21.76 -15.54
N LEU A 39 18.79 21.02 -16.38
CA LEU A 39 18.30 19.80 -16.99
C LEU A 39 18.89 18.59 -16.28
N VAL A 40 18.06 17.57 -16.04
CA VAL A 40 18.49 16.25 -15.58
C VAL A 40 18.00 15.19 -16.56
N VAL A 41 18.78 14.14 -16.75
CA VAL A 41 18.55 13.14 -17.80
C VAL A 41 18.63 11.72 -17.27
N GLY A 42 18.05 10.78 -18.00
CA GLY A 42 18.11 9.34 -17.73
C GLY A 42 17.83 8.51 -18.97
N CYS A 43 18.24 7.24 -18.93
CA CYS A 43 17.96 6.23 -19.96
C CYS A 43 17.52 4.93 -19.29
N ASN A 44 16.85 4.04 -20.04
CA ASN A 44 16.47 2.74 -19.49
C ASN A 44 17.68 1.82 -19.31
N VAL A 45 17.64 1.03 -18.24
CA VAL A 45 18.65 0.03 -17.88
C VAL A 45 17.93 -1.27 -17.57
N GLU A 46 18.06 -2.23 -18.48
CA GLU A 46 17.43 -3.53 -18.39
C GLU A 46 18.23 -4.52 -17.54
N ASN A 47 17.55 -5.59 -17.15
CA ASN A 47 18.13 -6.71 -16.44
C ASN A 47 17.54 -8.03 -16.93
N ALA A 48 18.30 -9.13 -16.83
CA ALA A 48 17.80 -10.47 -17.16
C ALA A 48 16.59 -10.87 -16.29
N GLY A 49 16.53 -10.40 -15.04
CA GLY A 49 15.30 -10.39 -14.25
C GLY A 49 14.43 -9.21 -14.65
N TYR A 50 13.55 -9.38 -15.64
CA TYR A 50 12.85 -8.25 -16.31
C TYR A 50 12.06 -7.35 -15.33
N GLY A 51 11.62 -7.90 -14.19
CA GLY A 51 10.91 -7.15 -13.15
C GLY A 51 11.72 -6.06 -12.45
N VAL A 52 13.06 -6.05 -12.59
CA VAL A 52 13.93 -5.01 -11.99
C VAL A 52 14.47 -4.01 -13.02
N THR A 53 13.95 -4.02 -14.24
CA THR A 53 14.29 -3.01 -15.27
C THR A 53 13.93 -1.60 -14.80
N LEU A 54 14.88 -0.68 -14.94
CA LEU A 54 14.70 0.74 -14.65
C LEU A 54 14.38 1.49 -15.95
N CYS A 55 13.29 2.27 -15.97
CA CYS A 55 13.01 3.12 -17.13
C CYS A 55 13.79 4.43 -17.06
N ALA A 56 13.83 5.14 -18.19
CA ALA A 56 14.55 6.41 -18.33
C ALA A 56 14.12 7.47 -17.30
N GLU A 57 12.82 7.54 -16.99
CA GLU A 57 12.25 8.49 -16.03
C GLU A 57 12.70 8.16 -14.59
N CYS A 58 12.98 6.89 -14.26
CA CYS A 58 13.60 6.52 -12.99
C CYS A 58 15.02 7.09 -12.89
N GLY A 59 15.77 7.07 -14.00
CA GLY A 59 17.09 7.69 -14.11
C GLY A 59 17.02 9.21 -13.93
N VAL A 60 16.04 9.87 -14.54
CA VAL A 60 15.76 11.31 -14.34
C VAL A 60 15.53 11.64 -12.87
N VAL A 61 14.67 10.87 -12.18
CA VAL A 61 14.40 11.09 -10.74
C VAL A 61 15.64 10.86 -9.88
N SER A 62 16.43 9.84 -10.19
CA SER A 62 17.69 9.58 -9.49
C SER A 62 18.67 10.75 -9.69
N SER A 63 18.78 11.25 -10.93
CA SER A 63 19.62 12.39 -11.32
C SER A 63 19.15 13.69 -10.66
N LEU A 64 17.84 13.93 -10.56
CA LEU A 64 17.26 15.07 -9.84
C LEU A 64 17.82 15.16 -8.42
N HIS A 65 17.71 14.09 -7.63
CA HIS A 65 18.18 14.09 -6.25
C HIS A 65 19.70 14.10 -6.13
N ALA A 66 20.40 13.34 -6.97
CA ALA A 66 21.86 13.31 -6.98
C ALA A 66 22.49 14.66 -7.32
N THR A 67 21.76 15.54 -8.03
CA THR A 67 22.22 16.87 -8.46
C THR A 67 21.66 18.03 -7.64
N GLY A 68 21.04 17.76 -6.48
CA GLY A 68 20.61 18.81 -5.54
C GLY A 68 19.11 18.88 -5.26
N GLY A 69 18.29 17.99 -5.82
CA GLY A 69 16.85 17.94 -5.57
C GLY A 69 16.07 19.04 -6.30
N GLY A 70 14.90 19.42 -5.77
CA GLY A 70 14.00 20.38 -6.43
C GLY A 70 12.79 19.71 -7.07
N ARG A 71 12.09 20.43 -7.95
CA ARG A 71 10.84 19.98 -8.57
C ARG A 71 10.95 19.87 -10.08
N ILE A 72 10.41 18.80 -10.65
CA ILE A 72 10.31 18.64 -12.10
C ILE A 72 9.17 19.54 -12.61
N VAL A 73 9.50 20.45 -13.52
CA VAL A 73 8.54 21.35 -14.15
C VAL A 73 8.02 20.77 -15.46
N ALA A 74 8.92 20.19 -16.26
CA ALA A 74 8.58 19.58 -17.53
C ALA A 74 9.48 18.39 -17.86
N LEU A 75 8.98 17.40 -18.59
CA LEU A 75 9.74 16.23 -19.02
C LEU A 75 9.45 15.84 -20.47
N SER A 76 10.49 15.53 -21.23
CA SER A 76 10.42 14.83 -22.51
C SER A 76 10.95 13.41 -22.34
N CYS A 77 10.25 12.43 -22.90
CA CYS A 77 10.66 11.03 -22.97
C CYS A 77 10.57 10.60 -24.43
N VAL A 78 11.56 9.87 -24.94
CA VAL A 78 11.65 9.50 -26.35
C VAL A 78 12.01 8.04 -26.55
N ASP A 79 11.54 7.46 -27.65
CA ASP A 79 11.96 6.14 -28.13
C ASP A 79 13.12 6.24 -29.15
N ALA A 80 13.57 5.08 -29.67
CA ALA A 80 14.64 4.95 -30.66
C ALA A 80 14.51 5.82 -31.92
N ARG A 81 13.30 6.32 -32.24
CA ARG A 81 13.04 7.21 -33.38
C ARG A 81 13.23 8.69 -33.02
N GLY A 82 13.48 9.01 -31.75
CA GLY A 82 13.53 10.36 -31.21
C GLY A 82 12.15 11.00 -31.04
N GLU A 83 11.09 10.21 -31.12
CA GLU A 83 9.71 10.68 -31.02
C GLU A 83 9.21 10.63 -29.56
N PRO A 84 8.36 11.58 -29.14
CA PRO A 84 7.80 11.59 -27.79
C PRO A 84 7.07 10.28 -27.44
N LEU A 85 7.40 9.74 -26.27
CA LEU A 85 6.86 8.52 -25.70
C LEU A 85 6.19 8.82 -24.36
N MET A 86 5.01 8.23 -24.12
CA MET A 86 4.29 8.43 -22.86
C MET A 86 4.90 7.60 -21.72
N PRO A 87 5.11 8.18 -20.52
CA PRO A 87 5.56 7.43 -19.35
C PRO A 87 4.62 6.28 -18.99
N CYS A 88 5.20 5.15 -18.59
CA CYS A 88 4.44 4.00 -18.09
C CYS A 88 3.81 4.31 -16.72
N GLY A 89 2.83 3.51 -16.27
CA GLY A 89 2.10 3.77 -15.03
C GLY A 89 3.00 3.93 -13.79
N ARG A 90 4.05 3.12 -13.67
CA ARG A 90 5.04 3.25 -12.59
C ARG A 90 5.77 4.59 -12.63
N CYS A 91 6.23 4.99 -13.82
CA CYS A 91 6.94 6.26 -13.98
C CYS A 91 6.02 7.46 -13.75
N ARG A 92 4.73 7.37 -14.10
CA ARG A 92 3.75 8.41 -13.76
C ARG A 92 3.69 8.66 -12.24
N GLN A 93 3.70 7.60 -11.43
CA GLN A 93 3.70 7.75 -9.97
C GLN A 93 4.99 8.40 -9.44
N LEU A 94 6.15 8.07 -10.02
CA LEU A 94 7.43 8.71 -9.65
C LEU A 94 7.45 10.20 -10.04
N LEU A 95 6.99 10.52 -11.25
CA LEU A 95 6.91 11.90 -11.72
C LEU A 95 5.86 12.70 -10.96
N TRP A 96 4.78 12.07 -10.49
CA TRP A 96 3.80 12.70 -9.60
C TRP A 96 4.44 13.17 -8.29
N GLU A 97 5.25 12.33 -7.64
CA GLU A 97 5.93 12.70 -6.38
C GLU A 97 6.83 13.93 -6.55
N HIS A 98 7.59 13.99 -7.65
CA HIS A 98 8.65 14.98 -7.85
C HIS A 98 8.27 16.20 -8.71
N GLY A 99 7.19 16.10 -9.48
CA GLY A 99 6.66 17.19 -10.30
C GLY A 99 5.29 17.68 -9.83
N GLY A 100 4.47 16.81 -9.26
CA GLY A 100 3.10 17.14 -8.84
C GLY A 100 2.13 17.22 -10.02
N PRO A 101 0.87 17.64 -9.79
CA PRO A 101 -0.19 17.65 -10.80
C PRO A 101 0.11 18.58 -11.98
N ASP A 102 0.88 19.66 -11.75
CA ASP A 102 1.20 20.68 -12.75
C ASP A 102 2.38 20.34 -13.65
N CYS A 103 3.15 19.29 -13.32
CA CYS A 103 4.28 18.87 -14.15
C CYS A 103 3.79 18.55 -15.57
N LEU A 104 4.46 19.11 -16.56
CA LEU A 104 4.11 18.93 -17.97
C LEU A 104 4.94 17.81 -18.61
N ILE A 105 4.27 16.91 -19.32
CA ILE A 105 4.90 15.84 -20.09
C ILE A 105 4.74 16.17 -21.57
N GLU A 106 5.85 16.09 -22.32
CA GLU A 106 5.82 16.26 -23.76
C GLU A 106 4.92 15.19 -24.40
N ALA A 107 3.95 15.64 -25.20
CA ALA A 107 3.04 14.78 -25.92
C ALA A 107 2.58 15.48 -27.20
N VAL A 108 2.06 14.68 -28.14
CA VAL A 108 1.48 15.15 -29.40
C VAL A 108 -0.03 14.95 -29.33
N PRO A 109 -0.87 15.95 -29.69
CA PRO A 109 -0.53 17.22 -30.33
C PRO A 109 -0.13 18.35 -29.37
N ARG A 110 -0.23 18.15 -28.05
CA ARG A 110 0.15 19.13 -27.03
C ARG A 110 0.72 18.43 -25.79
N PRO A 111 1.54 19.13 -24.98
CA PRO A 111 1.91 18.66 -23.66
C PRO A 111 0.69 18.38 -22.77
N LEU A 112 0.83 17.41 -21.88
CA LEU A 112 -0.20 16.99 -20.92
C LEU A 112 0.30 17.25 -19.50
N ARG A 113 -0.60 17.70 -18.61
CA ARG A 113 -0.30 17.78 -17.18
C ARG A 113 -0.30 16.38 -16.57
N MET A 114 0.48 16.17 -15.51
CA MET A 114 0.51 14.90 -14.79
C MET A 114 -0.87 14.50 -14.23
N GLU A 115 -1.71 15.46 -13.84
CA GLU A 115 -3.11 15.20 -13.44
C GLU A 115 -3.96 14.58 -14.56
N GLU A 116 -3.68 14.88 -15.82
CA GLU A 116 -4.38 14.31 -16.98
C GLU A 116 -3.92 12.86 -17.22
N LEU A 117 -2.67 12.54 -16.86
CA LEU A 117 -2.04 11.25 -17.08
C LEU A 117 -2.25 10.26 -15.94
N LEU A 118 -2.42 10.77 -14.72
CA LEU A 118 -2.64 9.99 -13.51
C LEU A 118 -3.74 10.66 -12.67
N PRO A 119 -5.00 10.65 -13.14
CA PRO A 119 -6.11 11.20 -12.38
C PRO A 119 -6.30 10.38 -11.10
N HIS A 120 -6.65 11.06 -10.00
CA HIS A 120 -6.82 10.44 -8.68
C HIS A 120 -5.59 9.64 -8.24
N ALA A 121 -4.40 10.19 -8.50
CA ALA A 121 -3.14 9.58 -8.10
C ALA A 121 -3.11 9.30 -6.60
N PHE A 122 -2.68 8.10 -6.24
CA PHE A 122 -2.38 7.74 -4.86
C PHE A 122 -1.27 8.65 -4.32
N GLY A 123 -1.42 9.15 -3.09
CA GLY A 123 -0.54 10.16 -2.50
C GLY A 123 -0.41 10.09 -0.98
N ARG A 124 0.24 11.12 -0.43
CA ARG A 124 0.43 11.26 1.02
C ARG A 124 -0.90 11.45 1.75
N GLU A 125 -1.87 12.04 1.07
CA GLU A 125 -3.21 12.30 1.57
C GLU A 125 -3.93 10.98 1.89
N ASP A 126 -3.89 10.00 0.98
CA ASP A 126 -4.49 8.68 1.20
C ASP A 126 -3.84 7.94 2.38
N LEU A 127 -2.51 8.04 2.50
CA LEU A 127 -1.77 7.48 3.63
C LEU A 127 -2.17 8.15 4.95
N ALA A 128 -2.34 9.48 4.93
CA ALA A 128 -2.76 10.25 6.08
C ALA A 128 -4.21 9.94 6.47
N GLU A 129 -5.11 9.70 5.52
CA GLU A 129 -6.48 9.27 5.80
C GLU A 129 -6.51 7.96 6.58
N VAL A 130 -5.72 6.97 6.18
CA VAL A 130 -5.61 5.70 6.93
C VAL A 130 -5.01 5.93 8.32
N ALA A 131 -3.96 6.75 8.43
CA ALA A 131 -3.34 7.05 9.72
C ALA A 131 -4.27 7.83 10.66
N ASN A 132 -5.04 8.78 10.13
CA ASN A 132 -5.95 9.65 10.87
C ASN A 132 -7.28 8.98 11.22
N ALA A 133 -7.74 8.03 10.39
CA ALA A 133 -8.90 7.22 10.71
C ALA A 133 -8.70 6.39 11.99
N GLY A 134 -7.44 6.19 12.40
CA GLY A 134 -7.07 5.26 13.47
C GLY A 134 -7.51 3.83 13.13
N PRO A 135 -7.15 2.82 13.94
CA PRO A 135 -7.94 1.60 13.92
C PRO A 135 -9.39 1.98 14.22
N SER A 136 -10.37 1.43 13.48
CA SER A 136 -11.77 1.55 13.88
C SER A 136 -11.91 0.98 15.29
N THR A 137 -11.93 1.87 16.30
CA THR A 137 -11.99 1.51 17.72
C THR A 137 -13.40 1.21 18.18
N ALA A 138 -14.41 1.46 17.33
CA ALA A 138 -15.76 1.00 17.61
C ALA A 138 -15.79 -0.52 17.39
N PRO A 139 -16.02 -1.33 18.43
CA PRO A 139 -16.20 -2.76 18.26
C PRO A 139 -17.54 -2.97 17.54
N GLU A 140 -17.54 -2.87 16.22
CA GLU A 140 -18.71 -3.13 15.38
C GLU A 140 -18.53 -4.44 14.63
N VAL A 141 -19.62 -5.18 14.48
CA VAL A 141 -19.65 -6.39 13.64
C VAL A 141 -19.96 -5.93 12.21
N PRO A 142 -19.08 -6.18 11.21
CA PRO A 142 -19.34 -5.83 9.82
C PRO A 142 -20.69 -6.39 9.35
N THR A 143 -21.45 -5.64 8.55
CA THR A 143 -22.80 -6.05 8.09
C THR A 143 -22.81 -7.45 7.46
N ARG A 144 -21.75 -7.82 6.72
CA ARG A 144 -21.58 -9.17 6.13
C ARG A 144 -21.55 -10.31 7.16
N LEU A 145 -21.18 -10.01 8.40
CA LEU A 145 -21.06 -10.96 9.52
C LEU A 145 -22.21 -10.85 10.54
N ALA A 146 -23.17 -9.95 10.33
CA ALA A 146 -24.24 -9.69 11.30
C ALA A 146 -25.01 -10.97 11.71
N ARG A 147 -25.21 -11.91 10.78
CA ARG A 147 -25.90 -13.20 11.04
C ARG A 147 -25.19 -14.11 12.04
N TRP A 148 -23.88 -13.93 12.22
CA TRP A 148 -23.06 -14.72 13.13
C TRP A 148 -23.04 -14.16 14.54
N ARG A 149 -23.49 -12.91 14.75
CA ARG A 149 -23.44 -12.26 16.05
C ARG A 149 -24.12 -13.13 17.13
N GLY A 150 -23.44 -13.28 18.26
CA GLY A 150 -23.84 -14.17 19.36
C GLY A 150 -23.43 -15.64 19.18
N ARG A 151 -22.82 -16.01 18.04
CA ARG A 151 -22.38 -17.37 17.72
C ARG A 151 -20.86 -17.44 17.60
N GLY A 152 -20.34 -18.67 17.57
CA GLY A 152 -18.91 -18.90 17.47
C GLY A 152 -18.15 -18.47 18.72
N THR A 153 -16.83 -18.59 18.67
CA THR A 153 -15.94 -18.25 19.79
C THR A 153 -14.91 -17.24 19.31
N VAL A 154 -14.63 -16.22 20.12
CA VAL A 154 -13.49 -15.32 19.91
C VAL A 154 -12.35 -15.79 20.79
N PHE A 155 -11.18 -15.96 20.18
CA PHE A 155 -9.94 -16.21 20.87
C PHE A 155 -9.09 -14.94 20.82
N VAL A 156 -8.65 -14.47 21.98
CA VAL A 156 -7.76 -13.34 22.17
C VAL A 156 -6.41 -13.89 22.61
N HIS A 157 -5.32 -13.52 21.94
CA HIS A 157 -3.99 -13.98 22.30
C HIS A 157 -2.94 -12.88 22.13
N PRO A 158 -1.82 -12.95 22.88
CA PRO A 158 -0.71 -12.03 22.69
C PRO A 158 0.07 -12.37 21.42
N ASP A 159 0.75 -11.37 20.87
CA ASP A 159 1.73 -11.47 19.78
C ASP A 159 2.87 -10.45 20.01
N ILE A 160 3.93 -10.50 19.18
CA ILE A 160 5.07 -9.58 19.23
C ILE A 160 5.19 -8.84 17.90
N GLN A 161 5.03 -7.51 17.94
CA GLN A 161 5.24 -6.65 16.78
C GLN A 161 6.26 -5.56 17.12
N GLY A 162 7.35 -5.49 16.35
CA GLY A 162 8.42 -4.51 16.58
C GLY A 162 9.09 -4.62 17.96
N GLY A 163 9.07 -5.81 18.57
CA GLY A 163 9.62 -6.05 19.91
C GLY A 163 8.69 -5.71 21.08
N ASN A 164 7.50 -5.14 20.82
CA ASN A 164 6.50 -4.86 21.84
C ASN A 164 5.45 -5.97 21.90
N GLN A 165 4.96 -6.27 23.10
CA GLN A 165 3.78 -7.12 23.25
C GLN A 165 2.56 -6.38 22.69
N VAL A 166 1.84 -7.06 21.82
CA VAL A 166 0.55 -6.65 21.31
C VAL A 166 -0.47 -7.76 21.52
N TRP A 167 -1.74 -7.46 21.31
CA TRP A 167 -2.83 -8.43 21.41
C TRP A 167 -3.59 -8.48 20.09
N THR A 168 -4.00 -9.67 19.68
CA THR A 168 -4.89 -9.89 18.54
C THR A 168 -5.98 -10.86 18.95
N GLY A 169 -6.95 -11.07 18.06
CA GLY A 169 -7.98 -12.06 18.27
C GLY A 169 -8.68 -12.42 16.98
N TYR A 170 -9.16 -13.64 16.92
CA TYR A 170 -9.90 -14.14 15.77
C TYR A 170 -11.26 -14.67 16.24
N TRP A 171 -12.29 -14.38 15.46
CA TRP A 171 -13.62 -14.89 15.65
C TRP A 171 -13.81 -16.11 14.77
N GLU A 172 -13.99 -17.28 15.35
CA GLU A 172 -14.20 -18.52 14.60
C GLU A 172 -15.65 -19.03 14.67
N ARG A 173 -16.07 -19.73 13.62
CA ARG A 173 -17.27 -20.56 13.64
C ARG A 173 -17.02 -21.74 14.58
N ALA A 174 -17.79 -21.83 15.65
CA ALA A 174 -17.71 -22.97 16.55
C ALA A 174 -18.21 -24.23 15.83
N ALA A 175 -17.46 -25.32 15.93
CA ALA A 175 -17.95 -26.64 15.54
C ALA A 175 -19.15 -27.04 16.43
N GLY A 176 -20.21 -27.59 15.83
CA GLY A 176 -21.33 -28.18 16.57
C GLY A 176 -22.58 -27.30 16.75
N THR A 177 -22.82 -26.32 15.86
CA THR A 177 -24.14 -25.66 15.78
C THR A 177 -25.24 -26.70 15.53
N THR A 178 -26.10 -26.95 16.51
CA THR A 178 -27.35 -27.69 16.30
C THR A 178 -28.35 -26.78 15.59
N GLY A 179 -28.76 -27.15 14.37
CA GLY A 179 -29.67 -26.35 13.55
C GLY A 179 -29.40 -26.53 12.04
N PRO A 180 -30.03 -25.74 11.16
CA PRO A 180 -29.90 -25.87 9.70
C PRO A 180 -28.48 -25.59 9.15
N GLU A 181 -27.54 -25.19 10.01
CA GLU A 181 -26.14 -24.89 9.71
C GLU A 181 -25.17 -26.02 10.14
N ALA A 182 -25.71 -27.15 10.62
CA ALA A 182 -24.95 -28.35 10.97
C ALA A 182 -24.35 -29.00 9.70
N GLY A 183 -23.23 -28.45 9.24
CA GLY A 183 -22.57 -28.86 8.00
C GLY A 183 -21.70 -27.77 7.36
N GLU A 184 -21.74 -26.53 7.85
CA GLU A 184 -20.81 -25.48 7.39
C GLU A 184 -19.38 -25.72 7.93
N GLU A 185 -18.36 -25.55 7.07
CA GLU A 185 -16.96 -25.74 7.42
C GLU A 185 -16.51 -24.82 8.57
N VAL A 186 -15.84 -25.41 9.55
CA VAL A 186 -15.14 -24.71 10.64
C VAL A 186 -14.14 -23.72 10.01
N GLY A 187 -14.07 -22.50 10.54
CA GLY A 187 -13.12 -21.51 10.04
C GLY A 187 -13.30 -20.12 10.65
N ILE A 188 -12.32 -19.26 10.36
CA ILE A 188 -12.27 -17.88 10.83
C ILE A 188 -13.32 -17.04 10.09
N LEU A 189 -14.11 -16.27 10.83
CA LEU A 189 -15.08 -15.28 10.34
C LEU A 189 -14.43 -13.91 10.15
N GLU A 190 -13.59 -13.53 11.10
CA GLU A 190 -12.94 -12.23 11.19
C GLU A 190 -11.66 -12.33 12.02
N GLU A 191 -10.57 -11.80 11.50
CA GLU A 191 -9.37 -11.47 12.28
C GLU A 191 -9.49 -10.02 12.74
N GLY A 192 -9.27 -9.81 14.04
CA GLY A 192 -9.30 -8.50 14.66
C GLY A 192 -8.04 -7.69 14.39
N PRO A 193 -8.10 -6.36 14.55
CA PRO A 193 -6.92 -5.51 14.52
C PRO A 193 -5.95 -5.84 15.66
N ILE A 194 -4.83 -5.14 15.70
CA ILE A 194 -3.83 -5.28 16.76
C ILE A 194 -4.14 -4.24 17.85
N TRP A 195 -4.15 -4.69 19.10
CA TRP A 195 -4.40 -3.88 20.29
C TRP A 195 -3.18 -3.77 21.19
N ALA A 196 -3.11 -2.66 21.94
CA ALA A 196 -2.09 -2.48 22.96
C ALA A 196 -2.40 -3.29 24.23
N SER A 197 -3.67 -3.62 24.47
CA SER A 197 -4.11 -4.34 25.67
C SER A 197 -5.07 -5.51 25.37
N ALA A 198 -5.03 -6.53 26.23
CA ALA A 198 -6.00 -7.62 26.19
C ALA A 198 -7.44 -7.13 26.39
N ALA A 199 -7.63 -6.07 27.17
CA ALA A 199 -8.95 -5.53 27.48
C ALA A 199 -9.66 -4.97 26.23
N GLU A 200 -8.92 -4.30 25.34
CA GLU A 200 -9.47 -3.81 24.07
C GLU A 200 -9.82 -4.97 23.13
N ALA A 201 -8.97 -5.99 23.05
CA ALA A 201 -9.22 -7.21 22.29
C ALA A 201 -10.45 -7.99 22.81
N VAL A 202 -10.60 -8.08 24.14
CA VAL A 202 -11.78 -8.68 24.79
C VAL A 202 -13.04 -7.88 24.51
N ALA A 203 -12.97 -6.54 24.58
CA ALA A 203 -14.11 -5.67 24.26
C ALA A 203 -14.56 -5.86 22.80
N TRP A 204 -13.61 -5.97 21.87
CA TRP A 204 -13.89 -6.31 20.47
C TRP A 204 -14.59 -7.67 20.34
N GLY A 205 -14.11 -8.69 21.06
CA GLY A 205 -14.71 -10.02 21.06
C GLY A 205 -16.13 -10.06 21.59
N ARG A 206 -16.42 -9.33 22.68
CA ARG A 206 -17.73 -9.31 23.34
C ARG A 206 -18.85 -8.73 22.49
N VAL A 207 -18.56 -7.84 21.55
CA VAL A 207 -19.58 -7.35 20.60
C VAL A 207 -19.99 -8.45 19.61
N ARG A 208 -19.07 -9.36 19.27
CA ARG A 208 -19.26 -10.44 18.32
C ARG A 208 -19.98 -11.62 18.93
N THR A 209 -19.56 -12.06 20.11
CA THR A 209 -20.10 -13.25 20.76
C THR A 209 -19.96 -13.17 22.28
N PRO A 210 -20.90 -13.76 23.05
CA PRO A 210 -20.70 -13.95 24.48
C PRO A 210 -19.57 -14.96 24.79
N ARG A 211 -19.02 -15.66 23.79
CA ARG A 211 -17.98 -16.68 23.98
C ARG A 211 -16.59 -16.12 23.67
N VAL A 212 -15.94 -15.52 24.66
CA VAL A 212 -14.59 -14.95 24.52
C VAL A 212 -13.61 -15.70 25.41
N VAL A 213 -12.53 -16.20 24.81
CA VAL A 213 -11.45 -16.92 25.47
C VAL A 213 -10.17 -16.10 25.31
N VAL A 214 -9.48 -15.84 26.42
CA VAL A 214 -8.14 -15.23 26.41
C VAL A 214 -7.13 -16.35 26.60
N VAL A 215 -6.16 -16.41 25.71
CA VAL A 215 -5.02 -17.34 25.73
C VAL A 215 -3.81 -16.51 26.11
N ASP A 216 -3.12 -16.84 27.20
CA ASP A 216 -1.88 -16.17 27.55
C ASP A 216 -0.67 -16.73 26.77
N ARG A 217 0.52 -16.22 27.06
CA ARG A 217 1.77 -16.64 26.40
C ARG A 217 2.16 -18.09 26.65
N ASP A 218 1.71 -18.65 27.77
CA ASP A 218 1.99 -20.02 28.17
C ASP A 218 0.89 -20.99 27.67
N GLY A 219 -0.09 -20.47 26.91
CA GLY A 219 -1.21 -21.22 26.38
C GLY A 219 -2.34 -21.46 27.39
N VAL A 220 -2.31 -20.79 28.55
CA VAL A 220 -3.34 -20.94 29.59
C VAL A 220 -4.60 -20.20 29.16
N LEU A 221 -5.73 -20.92 29.20
CA LEU A 221 -7.03 -20.40 28.80
C LEU A 221 -7.75 -19.74 29.98
N SER A 222 -8.27 -18.54 29.74
CA SER A 222 -9.11 -17.79 30.67
C SER A 222 -10.42 -17.35 30.01
N TRP A 223 -11.54 -17.42 30.74
CA TRP A 223 -12.87 -17.09 30.23
C TRP A 223 -13.20 -15.62 30.42
N ALA A 224 -13.29 -14.88 29.30
CA ALA A 224 -13.70 -13.48 29.26
C ALA A 224 -15.14 -13.30 28.76
N GLY A 225 -15.83 -14.38 28.44
CA GLY A 225 -17.22 -14.41 27.96
C GLY A 225 -18.29 -14.17 29.04
N GLU A 226 -19.54 -14.14 28.62
CA GLU A 226 -20.73 -14.06 29.49
C GLU A 226 -21.20 -15.45 29.93
N GLY A 227 -21.92 -15.54 31.05
CA GLY A 227 -22.40 -16.83 31.58
C GLY A 227 -21.31 -17.67 32.23
N GLU A 228 -21.61 -18.90 32.63
CA GLU A 228 -20.70 -19.79 33.36
C GLU A 228 -19.41 -20.11 32.59
N THR A 229 -18.35 -20.45 33.32
CA THR A 229 -17.06 -20.79 32.72
C THR A 229 -17.16 -22.19 32.09
N PRO A 230 -16.86 -22.35 30.78
CA PRO A 230 -16.92 -23.66 30.12
C PRO A 230 -15.95 -24.67 30.73
N GLU A 231 -16.32 -25.94 30.66
CA GLU A 231 -15.46 -27.06 31.06
C GLU A 231 -14.14 -27.04 30.26
N GLY A 232 -13.00 -27.16 30.95
CA GLY A 232 -11.67 -27.08 30.34
C GLY A 232 -11.03 -25.69 30.32
N ILE A 233 -11.72 -24.62 30.77
CA ILE A 233 -11.14 -23.29 30.96
C ILE A 233 -10.91 -23.04 32.45
N GLY A 234 -9.65 -22.84 32.84
CA GLY A 234 -9.22 -22.94 34.24
C GLY A 234 -9.60 -21.76 35.15
N ALA A 235 -9.91 -20.59 34.58
CA ALA A 235 -10.23 -19.41 35.37
C ALA A 235 -11.06 -18.38 34.58
N ARG A 236 -11.67 -17.44 35.32
CA ARG A 236 -12.21 -16.19 34.76
C ARG A 236 -11.06 -15.25 34.41
N TRP A 237 -11.13 -14.65 33.22
CA TRP A 237 -10.21 -13.60 32.84
C TRP A 237 -10.53 -12.31 33.62
N THR A 238 -9.49 -11.68 34.15
CA THR A 238 -9.53 -10.36 34.79
C THR A 238 -8.65 -9.39 34.01
N PRO A 239 -9.13 -8.15 33.73
CA PRO A 239 -8.38 -7.14 33.01
C PRO A 239 -7.07 -6.70 33.69
#